data_AF-V9Z820-F1
#
_entry.id   AF-V9Z820-F1
#
_cell.length_a   1.000
_cell.length_b   1.000
_cell.length_c   1.000
_cell.angle_alpha   90.00
_cell.angle_beta   90.00
_cell.angle_gamma   90.00
#
_symmetry.space_group_name_H-M   'P 1'
#
loop_
_entity.id
_entity.type
_entity.pdbx_description
1 polymer ?
#
loop_
_entity_poly.entity_id
_entity_poly.type
_entity_poly.pdbx_seq_one_letter_code
_entity_poly.pdbx_strand_id
1 'polypeptide(L)'
;MQSLPLFPSFRLGADDGAGHRPVTGPGNMLAGHVTDDDGLRAHTPAGTGPRRTNPLQAASDAVVLHLYEHGTGTLDIAHLPYDTVLQAREDLTHLVGLRDELVNAAARAFLFEAGRQPHVTAILAGLDLLIPEMTTATPAACRRTARLLAELPVPARTLLNTHTGEAREWMLFPLAELIVHAELARARLTTTAHGPTTEFTGPFAARYLAQEAIAAVRRAHHDLTDSARSLNRSAELTTALRTLAQACNHLPWRDAARTADSCQTTTSQLRATHTAADALPTATARRPGDAHLFMVCATELSLLAADAADRLEATAAALRDAGRLGTVPAILATAAQATTIKQTDGSIAVLVQGRHLGTIRPTHNGLWTAAALTQPCHSPEGAITALAHTSAPD
;
A
#
# COMPACT_ATOMS: atom_id res chain seq x y z
N MET A 1 -31.59 9.11 -9.27
CA MET A 1 -30.63 8.46 -8.34
C MET A 1 -29.23 8.75 -8.80
N GLN A 2 -28.34 9.15 -7.89
CA GLN A 2 -26.94 9.48 -8.20
C GLN A 2 -26.02 8.46 -7.54
N SER A 3 -25.05 7.92 -8.29
CA SER A 3 -24.03 7.01 -7.74
C SER A 3 -23.04 7.78 -6.86
N LEU A 4 -22.57 7.16 -5.78
CA LEU A 4 -21.61 7.78 -4.87
C LEU A 4 -20.18 7.57 -5.39
N PRO A 5 -19.33 8.62 -5.44
CA PRO A 5 -17.98 8.51 -6.00
C PRO A 5 -17.08 7.47 -5.33
N LEU A 6 -17.11 7.39 -3.98
CA LEU A 6 -16.28 6.45 -3.21
C LEU A 6 -16.91 5.06 -3.06
N PHE A 7 -18.23 4.97 -3.22
CA PHE A 7 -19.01 3.74 -3.06
C PHE A 7 -19.96 3.58 -4.23
N PRO A 8 -19.46 3.27 -5.45
CA PRO A 8 -20.25 3.36 -6.68
C PRO A 8 -21.45 2.39 -6.73
N SER A 9 -21.40 1.31 -5.93
CA SER A 9 -22.50 0.37 -5.71
C SER A 9 -23.67 0.95 -4.91
N PHE A 10 -23.45 2.08 -4.21
CA PHE A 10 -24.46 2.82 -3.46
C PHE A 10 -24.92 4.05 -4.23
N ARG A 11 -26.17 4.43 -3.98
CA ARG A 11 -26.84 5.52 -4.69
C ARG A 11 -27.67 6.36 -3.74
N LEU A 12 -27.63 7.66 -3.94
CA LEU A 12 -28.54 8.61 -3.32
C LEU A 12 -29.85 8.67 -4.11
N GLY A 13 -30.95 8.44 -3.40
CA GLY A 13 -32.33 8.56 -3.87
C GLY A 13 -32.76 10.00 -4.11
N ALA A 14 -33.94 10.16 -4.72
CA ALA A 14 -34.58 11.46 -4.79
C ALA A 14 -35.09 11.86 -3.39
N ASP A 15 -35.33 13.15 -3.22
CA ASP A 15 -36.01 13.70 -2.05
C ASP A 15 -37.45 13.19 -2.03
N ASP A 16 -37.90 12.68 -0.88
CA ASP A 16 -39.26 12.19 -0.70
C ASP A 16 -40.29 13.31 -0.46
N GLY A 17 -39.84 14.57 -0.45
CA GLY A 17 -40.68 15.74 -0.23
C GLY A 17 -40.83 16.11 1.25
N ALA A 18 -40.36 15.26 2.16
CA ALA A 18 -40.20 15.56 3.58
C ALA A 18 -38.75 15.93 3.93
N GLY A 19 -37.87 16.08 2.94
CA GLY A 19 -36.45 16.40 3.14
C GLY A 19 -35.59 15.18 3.45
N HIS A 20 -36.13 13.96 3.27
CA HIS A 20 -35.40 12.72 3.44
C HIS A 20 -35.00 12.14 2.08
N ARG A 21 -33.74 11.70 1.98
CA ARG A 21 -33.20 11.07 0.77
C ARG A 21 -32.65 9.70 1.14
N PRO A 22 -33.23 8.58 0.66
CA PRO A 22 -32.72 7.27 1.00
C PRO A 22 -31.37 7.03 0.32
N VAL A 23 -30.47 6.35 1.02
CA VAL A 23 -29.20 5.85 0.48
C VAL A 23 -29.35 4.35 0.32
N THR A 24 -29.28 3.87 -0.92
CA THR A 24 -29.53 2.46 -1.23
C THR A 24 -28.32 1.80 -1.87
N GLY A 25 -27.99 0.58 -1.44
CA GLY A 25 -26.92 -0.25 -1.98
C GLY A 25 -27.42 -1.33 -2.96
N PRO A 26 -26.58 -2.36 -3.23
CA PRO A 26 -26.93 -3.52 -4.04
C PRO A 26 -28.23 -4.19 -3.56
N GLY A 27 -29.04 -4.68 -4.50
CA GLY A 27 -30.32 -5.34 -4.19
C GLY A 27 -31.38 -4.41 -3.57
N ASN A 28 -31.26 -3.09 -3.75
CA ASN A 28 -32.12 -2.07 -3.13
C ASN A 28 -32.11 -2.09 -1.59
N MET A 29 -31.02 -2.58 -0.98
CA MET A 29 -30.83 -2.51 0.46
C MET A 29 -30.73 -1.06 0.93
N LEU A 30 -31.49 -0.70 1.95
CA LEU A 30 -31.44 0.62 2.56
C LEU A 30 -30.25 0.72 3.52
N ALA A 31 -29.29 1.58 3.19
CA ALA A 31 -28.13 1.86 4.03
C ALA A 31 -28.43 2.91 5.11
N GLY A 32 -29.33 3.84 4.80
CA GLY A 32 -29.74 4.93 5.68
C GLY A 32 -30.46 6.04 4.93
N HIS A 33 -30.55 7.20 5.55
CA HIS A 33 -31.15 8.39 4.96
C HIS A 33 -30.23 9.60 5.13
N VAL A 34 -30.31 10.53 4.18
CA VAL A 34 -29.82 11.88 4.35
C VAL A 34 -31.00 12.78 4.70
N THR A 35 -30.89 13.56 5.77
CA THR A 35 -31.90 14.54 6.18
C THR A 35 -31.30 15.94 6.23
N ASP A 36 -32.13 16.96 6.08
CA ASP A 36 -31.74 18.38 6.13
C ASP A 36 -32.34 19.07 7.36
N ASP A 37 -31.89 18.66 8.55
CA ASP A 37 -32.31 19.21 9.85
C ASP A 37 -31.18 20.06 10.45
N ASP A 38 -31.13 21.34 10.07
CA ASP A 38 -29.98 22.23 10.33
C ASP A 38 -28.67 21.68 9.71
N GLY A 39 -28.75 21.41 8.40
CA GLY A 39 -27.66 20.91 7.56
C GLY A 39 -27.74 19.41 7.30
N LEU A 40 -27.12 19.00 6.19
CA LEU A 40 -27.27 17.64 5.67
C LEU A 40 -26.52 16.64 6.54
N ARG A 41 -27.21 15.61 7.04
CA ARG A 41 -26.63 14.55 7.88
C ARG A 41 -27.05 13.17 7.42
N ALA A 42 -26.17 12.20 7.61
CA ALA A 42 -26.50 10.79 7.53
C ALA A 42 -27.23 10.33 8.79
N HIS A 43 -28.29 9.54 8.63
CA HIS A 43 -28.97 8.83 9.70
C HIS A 43 -29.08 7.34 9.36
N THR A 44 -28.52 6.50 10.22
CA THR A 44 -28.58 5.03 10.15
C THR A 44 -28.96 4.46 11.52
N PRO A 45 -29.31 3.17 11.63
CA PRO A 45 -29.50 2.51 12.93
C PRO A 45 -28.26 2.58 13.82
N ALA A 46 -27.05 2.50 13.24
CA ALA A 46 -25.79 2.63 13.97
C ALA A 46 -25.55 4.02 14.59
N GLY A 47 -26.11 5.07 13.98
CA GLY A 47 -26.08 6.44 14.51
C GLY A 47 -26.18 7.53 13.44
N THR A 48 -25.64 8.70 13.76
CA THR A 48 -25.74 9.91 12.93
C THR A 48 -24.34 10.36 12.49
N GLY A 49 -24.21 10.73 11.21
CA GLY A 49 -22.99 11.28 10.65
C GLY A 49 -22.79 12.76 10.96
N PRO A 50 -21.62 13.33 10.61
CA PRO A 50 -21.36 14.75 10.76
C PRO A 50 -22.26 15.59 9.85
N ARG A 51 -22.38 16.88 10.18
CA ARG A 51 -23.06 17.85 9.31
C ARG A 51 -22.22 18.10 8.05
N ARG A 52 -22.84 18.02 6.89
CA ARG A 52 -22.24 18.28 5.57
C ARG A 52 -23.00 19.39 4.84
N THR A 53 -22.33 19.97 3.85
CA THR A 53 -22.93 20.95 2.92
C THR A 53 -23.34 20.32 1.59
N ASN A 54 -22.91 19.09 1.33
CA ASN A 54 -23.17 18.36 0.10
C ASN A 54 -23.92 17.05 0.42
N PRO A 55 -25.08 16.78 -0.23
CA PRO A 55 -25.86 15.58 0.03
C PRO A 55 -25.15 14.28 -0.36
N LEU A 56 -24.24 14.32 -1.34
CA LEU A 56 -23.44 13.14 -1.71
C LEU A 56 -22.41 12.80 -0.62
N GLN A 57 -21.86 13.80 0.08
CA GLN A 57 -20.95 13.56 1.21
C GLN A 57 -21.73 12.97 2.39
N ALA A 58 -22.88 13.54 2.73
CA ALA A 58 -23.75 12.96 3.76
C ALA A 58 -24.21 11.55 3.39
N ALA A 59 -24.45 11.26 2.10
CA ALA A 59 -24.77 9.92 1.65
C ALA A 59 -23.60 8.95 1.84
N SER A 60 -22.36 9.36 1.56
CA SER A 60 -21.16 8.56 1.84
C SER A 60 -21.02 8.27 3.33
N ASP A 61 -21.31 9.23 4.20
CA ASP A 61 -21.28 9.04 5.65
C ASP A 61 -22.28 7.95 6.10
N ALA A 62 -23.47 7.89 5.47
CA ALA A 62 -24.46 6.84 5.74
C ALA A 62 -23.95 5.46 5.31
N VAL A 63 -23.24 5.38 4.18
CA VAL A 63 -22.61 4.12 3.72
C VAL A 63 -21.52 3.68 4.69
N VAL A 64 -20.68 4.59 5.18
CA VAL A 64 -19.65 4.27 6.18
C VAL A 64 -20.27 3.69 7.45
N LEU A 65 -21.30 4.34 8.01
CA LEU A 65 -21.97 3.85 9.21
C LEU A 65 -22.65 2.48 8.98
N HIS A 66 -23.25 2.29 7.81
CA HIS A 66 -23.84 1.01 7.41
C HIS A 66 -22.79 -0.10 7.29
N LEU A 67 -21.66 0.16 6.62
CA LEU A 67 -20.57 -0.79 6.46
C LEU A 67 -19.85 -1.09 7.78
N TYR A 68 -19.80 -0.12 8.70
CA TYR A 68 -19.31 -0.37 10.04
C TYR A 68 -20.20 -1.39 10.80
N GLU A 69 -21.52 -1.26 10.67
CA GLU A 69 -22.48 -2.14 11.34
C GLU A 69 -22.51 -3.55 10.73
N HIS A 70 -22.49 -3.65 9.40
CA HIS A 70 -22.73 -4.90 8.68
C HIS A 70 -21.47 -5.51 8.05
N GLY A 71 -20.34 -4.80 8.12
CA GLY A 71 -19.05 -5.22 7.55
C GLY A 71 -18.85 -4.79 6.09
N THR A 72 -17.59 -4.81 5.67
CA THR A 72 -17.14 -4.42 4.32
C THR A 72 -17.21 -5.56 3.29
N GLY A 73 -17.48 -6.79 3.71
CA GLY A 73 -17.48 -7.98 2.86
C GLY A 73 -18.57 -8.04 1.79
N THR A 74 -19.53 -7.11 1.82
CA THR A 74 -20.57 -6.95 0.79
C THR A 74 -20.12 -6.07 -0.37
N LEU A 75 -18.94 -5.46 -0.29
CA LEU A 75 -18.37 -4.63 -1.35
C LEU A 75 -17.52 -5.47 -2.30
N ASP A 76 -17.92 -5.57 -3.56
CA ASP A 76 -17.12 -6.24 -4.61
C ASP A 76 -15.68 -5.70 -4.68
N ILE A 77 -15.52 -4.38 -4.45
CA ILE A 77 -14.21 -3.69 -4.51
C ILE A 77 -13.23 -4.16 -3.42
N ALA A 78 -13.70 -4.74 -2.31
CA ALA A 78 -12.83 -5.23 -1.24
C ALA A 78 -11.94 -6.39 -1.69
N HIS A 79 -12.36 -7.11 -2.73
CA HIS A 79 -11.62 -8.26 -3.27
C HIS A 79 -10.78 -7.91 -4.50
N LEU A 80 -10.90 -6.70 -5.04
CA LEU A 80 -10.14 -6.27 -6.22
C LEU A 80 -8.76 -5.71 -5.81
N PRO A 81 -7.69 -6.02 -6.57
CA PRO A 81 -6.41 -5.36 -6.36
C PRO A 81 -6.50 -3.85 -6.63
N TYR A 82 -5.49 -3.11 -6.20
CA TYR A 82 -5.26 -1.77 -6.70
C TYR A 82 -4.77 -1.84 -8.14
N ASP A 83 -5.37 -1.02 -9.01
CA ASP A 83 -4.95 -0.94 -10.42
C ASP A 83 -3.63 -0.21 -10.56
N THR A 84 -3.39 0.79 -9.69
CA THR A 84 -2.18 1.62 -9.70
C THR A 84 -1.65 1.87 -8.30
N VAL A 85 -0.37 2.22 -8.24
CA VAL A 85 0.27 2.71 -7.00
C VAL A 85 -0.44 3.97 -6.48
N LEU A 86 -0.83 4.88 -7.37
CA LEU A 86 -1.49 6.13 -6.99
C LEU A 86 -2.81 5.87 -6.23
N GLN A 87 -3.61 4.92 -6.70
CA GLN A 87 -4.87 4.55 -6.05
C GLN A 87 -4.65 4.01 -4.63
N ALA A 88 -3.63 3.16 -4.43
CA ALA A 88 -3.27 2.70 -3.09
C ALA A 88 -2.83 3.85 -2.17
N ARG A 89 -2.11 4.83 -2.74
CA ARG A 89 -1.66 6.01 -2.01
C ARG A 89 -2.80 6.92 -1.61
N GLU A 90 -3.78 7.12 -2.48
CA GLU A 90 -4.97 7.93 -2.20
C GLU A 90 -5.75 7.34 -1.02
N ASP A 91 -6.01 6.03 -1.02
CA ASP A 91 -6.70 5.34 0.08
C ASP A 91 -5.93 5.47 1.41
N LEU A 92 -4.60 5.28 1.39
CA LEU A 92 -3.76 5.44 2.59
C LEU A 92 -3.66 6.90 3.06
N THR A 93 -3.63 7.86 2.13
CA THR A 93 -3.61 9.30 2.45
C THR A 93 -4.89 9.70 3.16
N HIS A 94 -6.03 9.19 2.70
CA HIS A 94 -7.32 9.42 3.35
C HIS A 94 -7.30 8.87 4.79
N LEU A 95 -6.85 7.64 5.00
CA LEU A 95 -6.73 7.03 6.33
C LEU A 95 -5.83 7.84 7.29
N VAL A 96 -4.65 8.25 6.82
CA VAL A 96 -3.75 9.10 7.61
C VAL A 96 -4.37 10.48 7.87
N GLY A 97 -5.16 11.00 6.93
CA GLY A 97 -5.90 12.26 7.09
C GLY A 97 -6.91 12.25 8.24
N LEU A 98 -7.43 11.07 8.62
CA LEU A 98 -8.35 10.92 9.77
C LEU A 98 -7.68 11.25 11.12
N ARG A 99 -6.35 11.34 11.16
CA ARG A 99 -5.60 11.61 12.39
C ARG A 99 -6.07 12.90 13.08
N ASP A 100 -6.19 13.99 12.35
CA ASP A 100 -6.56 15.29 12.93
C ASP A 100 -8.03 15.30 13.36
N GLU A 101 -8.90 14.61 12.63
CA GLU A 101 -10.30 14.43 13.00
C GLU A 101 -10.43 13.60 14.28
N LEU A 102 -9.65 12.52 14.42
CA LEU A 102 -9.61 11.68 15.61
C LEU A 102 -9.05 12.43 16.83
N VAL A 103 -8.02 13.25 16.65
CA VAL A 103 -7.50 14.11 17.73
C VAL A 103 -8.58 15.10 18.20
N ASN A 104 -9.26 15.75 17.26
CA ASN A 104 -10.33 16.70 17.57
C ASN A 104 -11.53 16.02 18.24
N ALA A 105 -11.94 14.85 17.73
CA ALA A 105 -13.02 14.06 18.31
C ALA A 105 -12.68 13.57 19.72
N ALA A 106 -11.46 13.06 19.93
CA ALA A 106 -10.99 12.59 21.23
C ALA A 106 -10.92 13.74 22.25
N ALA A 107 -10.48 14.93 21.82
CA ALA A 107 -10.45 16.12 22.68
C ALA A 107 -11.86 16.55 23.11
N ARG A 108 -12.88 16.38 22.26
CA ARG A 108 -14.29 16.66 22.62
C ARG A 108 -14.87 15.57 23.53
N ALA A 109 -14.58 14.31 23.23
CA ALA A 109 -15.09 13.17 23.97
C ALA A 109 -14.48 13.03 25.38
N PHE A 110 -13.21 13.37 25.54
CA PHE A 110 -12.43 13.10 26.76
C PHE A 110 -11.75 14.33 27.38
N LEU A 111 -11.92 15.52 26.78
CA LEU A 111 -11.30 16.76 27.26
C LEU A 111 -9.79 16.58 27.51
N PHE A 112 -9.33 16.92 28.73
CA PHE A 112 -7.93 16.84 29.14
C PHE A 112 -7.41 15.39 29.29
N GLU A 113 -8.28 14.38 29.26
CA GLU A 113 -7.90 12.97 29.41
C GLU A 113 -7.68 12.25 28.08
N ALA A 114 -7.89 12.92 26.94
CA ALA A 114 -7.71 12.32 25.61
C ALA A 114 -6.35 11.62 25.44
N GLY A 115 -5.26 12.27 25.89
CA GLY A 115 -3.90 11.70 25.81
C GLY A 115 -3.64 10.56 26.79
N ARG A 116 -4.54 10.30 27.74
CA ARG A 116 -4.48 9.17 28.68
C ARG A 116 -5.31 7.98 28.21
N GLN A 117 -6.11 8.14 27.16
CA GLN A 117 -6.92 7.05 26.61
C GLN A 117 -6.03 6.07 25.83
N PRO A 118 -5.80 4.84 26.33
CA PRO A 118 -4.81 3.92 25.75
C PRO A 118 -5.17 3.53 24.31
N HIS A 119 -6.46 3.42 24.01
CA HIS A 119 -6.92 3.09 22.66
C HIS A 119 -6.79 4.25 21.68
N VAL A 120 -6.97 5.50 22.12
CA VAL A 120 -6.71 6.69 21.27
C VAL A 120 -5.22 6.75 20.94
N THR A 121 -4.35 6.59 21.93
CA THR A 121 -2.90 6.55 21.72
C THR A 121 -2.48 5.41 20.79
N ALA A 122 -3.08 4.22 20.92
CA ALA A 122 -2.80 3.09 20.05
C ALA A 122 -3.21 3.37 18.59
N ILE A 123 -4.38 3.98 18.36
CA ILE A 123 -4.84 4.36 17.02
C ILE A 123 -3.90 5.39 16.40
N LEU A 124 -3.57 6.46 17.12
CA LEU A 124 -2.70 7.52 16.60
C LEU A 124 -1.29 7.00 16.29
N ALA A 125 -0.73 6.17 17.17
CA ALA A 125 0.55 5.51 16.93
C ALA A 125 0.48 4.60 15.68
N GLY A 126 -0.60 3.85 15.50
CA GLY A 126 -0.81 3.03 14.31
C GLY A 126 -0.91 3.85 13.02
N LEU A 127 -1.59 5.01 13.04
CA LEU A 127 -1.66 5.93 11.90
C LEU A 127 -0.28 6.54 11.58
N ASP A 128 0.49 6.91 12.61
CA ASP A 128 1.85 7.45 12.43
C ASP A 128 2.80 6.42 11.77
N LEU A 129 2.58 5.12 11.99
CA LEU A 129 3.33 4.04 11.31
C LEU A 129 2.97 3.89 9.82
N LEU A 130 1.80 4.33 9.38
CA LEU A 130 1.38 4.24 7.98
C LEU A 130 1.97 5.35 7.10
N ILE A 131 2.19 6.54 7.66
CA ILE A 131 2.76 7.70 6.95
C ILE A 131 3.98 7.34 6.08
N PRO A 132 5.02 6.67 6.61
CA PRO A 132 6.21 6.37 5.82
C PRO A 132 6.02 5.20 4.83
N GLU A 133 4.96 4.40 4.96
CA GLU A 133 4.67 3.26 4.08
C GLU A 133 3.88 3.69 2.83
N MET A 134 3.26 4.87 2.86
CA MET A 134 2.50 5.47 1.74
C MET A 134 3.31 5.67 0.45
N THR A 135 4.63 5.52 0.46
CA THR A 135 5.45 5.77 -0.73
C THR A 135 5.98 4.49 -1.37
N THR A 136 5.87 3.35 -0.68
CA THR A 136 6.50 2.10 -1.11
C THR A 136 5.45 1.17 -1.69
N ALA A 137 5.51 0.96 -3.00
CA ALA A 137 4.56 0.11 -3.71
C ALA A 137 5.25 -1.13 -4.28
N THR A 138 5.59 -2.06 -3.39
CA THR A 138 6.01 -3.41 -3.74
C THR A 138 5.06 -4.41 -3.08
N PRO A 139 4.97 -5.66 -3.56
CA PRO A 139 4.15 -6.69 -2.92
C PRO A 139 4.50 -6.88 -1.43
N ALA A 140 5.78 -6.82 -1.06
CA ALA A 140 6.19 -6.88 0.35
C ALA A 140 5.70 -5.66 1.16
N ALA A 141 5.78 -4.45 0.62
CA ALA A 141 5.26 -3.25 1.26
C ALA A 141 3.73 -3.29 1.41
N CYS A 142 3.01 -3.83 0.43
CA CYS A 142 1.57 -4.07 0.52
C CYS A 142 1.22 -5.05 1.66
N ARG A 143 1.96 -6.17 1.79
CA ARG A 143 1.76 -7.13 2.91
C ARG A 143 1.98 -6.47 4.26
N ARG A 144 3.09 -5.75 4.41
CA ARG A 144 3.44 -5.04 5.65
C ARG A 144 2.38 -4.00 6.01
N THR A 145 1.97 -3.17 5.04
CA THR A 145 0.93 -2.16 5.26
C THR A 145 -0.41 -2.80 5.62
N ALA A 146 -0.80 -3.89 4.97
CA ALA A 146 -2.00 -4.65 5.31
C ALA A 146 -1.96 -5.20 6.74
N ARG A 147 -0.80 -5.67 7.22
CA ARG A 147 -0.62 -6.07 8.63
C ARG A 147 -0.81 -4.89 9.57
N LEU A 148 -0.14 -3.75 9.32
CA LEU A 148 -0.26 -2.55 10.15
C LEU A 148 -1.72 -2.06 10.22
N LEU A 149 -2.43 -2.06 9.10
CA LEU A 149 -3.86 -1.72 9.04
C LEU A 149 -4.73 -2.68 9.86
N ALA A 150 -4.35 -3.94 10.01
CA ALA A 150 -5.10 -4.91 10.79
C ALA A 150 -5.11 -4.58 12.30
N GLU A 151 -4.17 -3.76 12.77
CA GLU A 151 -4.04 -3.38 14.18
C GLU A 151 -4.97 -2.21 14.58
N LEU A 152 -5.45 -1.41 13.62
CA LEU A 152 -6.27 -0.22 13.88
C LEU A 152 -7.72 -0.51 14.31
N PRO A 153 -8.46 -1.49 13.73
CA PRO A 153 -9.85 -1.70 14.06
C PRO A 153 -10.10 -2.15 15.51
N VAL A 154 -9.17 -2.89 16.12
CA VAL A 154 -9.34 -3.44 17.47
C VAL A 154 -9.47 -2.34 18.54
N PRO A 155 -8.53 -1.39 18.69
CA PRO A 155 -8.68 -0.29 19.64
C PRO A 155 -9.87 0.62 19.30
N ALA A 156 -10.18 0.83 18.01
CA ALA A 156 -11.32 1.63 17.58
C ALA A 156 -12.67 1.01 18.00
N ARG A 157 -12.88 -0.29 17.73
CA ARG A 157 -14.06 -1.03 18.18
C ARG A 157 -14.14 -1.07 19.70
N THR A 158 -13.00 -1.21 20.39
CA THR A 158 -12.96 -1.21 21.85
C THR A 158 -13.44 0.12 22.42
N LEU A 159 -12.99 1.26 21.88
CA LEU A 159 -13.48 2.59 22.28
C LEU A 159 -15.00 2.72 22.12
N LEU A 160 -15.53 2.31 20.98
CA LEU A 160 -16.97 2.40 20.68
C LEU A 160 -17.83 1.49 21.57
N ASN A 161 -17.29 0.35 21.99
CA ASN A 161 -18.00 -0.61 22.84
C ASN A 161 -17.92 -0.29 24.34
N THR A 162 -16.85 0.41 24.77
CA THR A 162 -16.62 0.73 26.18
C THR A 162 -17.22 2.06 26.61
N HIS A 163 -17.49 2.96 25.68
CA HIS A 163 -18.03 4.30 25.96
C HIS A 163 -19.48 4.42 25.49
N THR A 164 -20.27 5.21 26.22
CA THR A 164 -21.67 5.53 25.91
C THR A 164 -21.93 7.03 26.01
N GLY A 165 -23.11 7.49 25.61
CA GLY A 165 -23.48 8.91 25.65
C GLY A 165 -22.62 9.80 24.74
N GLU A 166 -22.38 11.04 25.17
CA GLU A 166 -21.73 12.09 24.37
C GLU A 166 -20.34 11.70 23.87
N ALA A 167 -19.53 11.01 24.70
CA ALA A 167 -18.21 10.55 24.29
C ALA A 167 -18.27 9.58 23.11
N ARG A 168 -19.26 8.67 23.11
CA ARG A 168 -19.51 7.77 21.97
C ARG A 168 -20.00 8.54 20.76
N GLU A 169 -20.89 9.52 20.93
CA GLU A 169 -21.42 10.34 19.82
C GLU A 169 -20.32 11.10 19.08
N TRP A 170 -19.39 11.72 19.81
CA TRP A 170 -18.24 12.42 19.20
C TRP A 170 -17.28 11.47 18.48
N MET A 171 -17.08 10.26 19.01
CA MET A 171 -16.13 9.30 18.47
C MET A 171 -16.71 8.36 17.39
N LEU A 172 -18.05 8.23 17.31
CA LEU A 172 -18.71 7.22 16.49
C LEU A 172 -18.26 7.28 15.03
N PHE A 173 -18.48 8.42 14.40
CA PHE A 173 -18.20 8.57 12.98
C PHE A 173 -16.72 8.42 12.62
N PRO A 174 -15.77 9.17 13.22
CA PRO A 174 -14.36 9.05 12.84
C PRO A 174 -13.78 7.65 13.12
N LEU A 175 -14.26 6.94 14.15
CA LEU A 175 -13.86 5.54 14.38
C LEU A 175 -14.51 4.56 13.41
N ALA A 176 -15.78 4.76 13.04
CA ALA A 176 -16.43 3.95 12.01
C ALA A 176 -15.75 4.11 10.65
N GLU A 177 -15.42 5.35 10.26
CA GLU A 177 -14.67 5.67 9.04
C GLU A 177 -13.29 5.01 9.06
N LEU A 178 -12.54 5.15 10.16
CA LEU A 178 -11.26 4.46 10.33
C LEU A 178 -11.37 2.95 10.14
N ILE A 179 -12.35 2.30 10.79
CA ILE A 179 -12.54 0.85 10.73
C ILE A 179 -12.86 0.42 9.29
N VAL A 180 -13.84 1.05 8.64
CA VAL A 180 -14.29 0.69 7.30
C VAL A 180 -13.16 0.86 6.29
N HIS A 181 -12.48 2.00 6.30
CA HIS A 181 -11.41 2.26 5.36
C HIS A 181 -10.17 1.40 5.62
N ALA A 182 -9.84 1.12 6.89
CA ALA A 182 -8.72 0.24 7.21
C ALA A 182 -8.98 -1.20 6.77
N GLU A 183 -10.19 -1.72 6.99
CA GLU A 183 -10.57 -3.06 6.55
C GLU A 183 -10.59 -3.18 5.02
N LEU A 184 -11.13 -2.18 4.34
CA LEU A 184 -11.18 -2.14 2.88
C LEU A 184 -9.77 -2.07 2.27
N ALA A 185 -8.94 -1.11 2.72
CA ALA A 185 -7.58 -0.96 2.23
C ALA A 185 -6.74 -2.21 2.52
N ARG A 186 -6.90 -2.83 3.70
CA ARG A 186 -6.24 -4.08 4.06
C ARG A 186 -6.58 -5.21 3.08
N ALA A 187 -7.86 -5.40 2.79
CA ALA A 187 -8.31 -6.46 1.88
C ALA A 187 -7.72 -6.25 0.47
N ARG A 188 -7.82 -5.02 -0.07
CA ARG A 188 -7.28 -4.67 -1.39
C ARG A 188 -5.76 -4.78 -1.46
N LEU A 189 -5.04 -4.32 -0.44
CA LEU A 189 -3.57 -4.47 -0.36
C LEU A 189 -3.16 -5.94 -0.28
N THR A 190 -3.93 -6.77 0.43
CA THR A 190 -3.69 -8.21 0.47
C THR A 190 -3.87 -8.82 -0.91
N THR A 191 -4.94 -8.49 -1.65
CA THR A 191 -5.12 -8.95 -3.03
C THR A 191 -3.99 -8.44 -3.94
N THR A 192 -3.63 -7.16 -3.82
CA THR A 192 -2.55 -6.54 -4.61
C THR A 192 -1.21 -7.23 -4.39
N ALA A 193 -0.91 -7.63 -3.15
CA ALA A 193 0.32 -8.35 -2.82
C ALA A 193 0.42 -9.76 -3.44
N HIS A 194 -0.70 -10.35 -3.88
CA HIS A 194 -0.75 -11.65 -4.55
C HIS A 194 -1.01 -11.52 -6.06
N GLY A 195 -1.36 -10.33 -6.55
CA GLY A 195 -1.73 -10.07 -7.94
C GLY A 195 -0.54 -9.71 -8.84
N PRO A 196 -0.61 -10.01 -10.15
CA PRO A 196 0.43 -9.64 -11.10
C PRO A 196 0.24 -8.19 -11.58
N THR A 197 0.59 -7.20 -10.75
CA THR A 197 0.51 -5.78 -11.13
C THR A 197 1.88 -5.28 -11.60
N THR A 198 1.99 -4.93 -12.89
CA THR A 198 3.26 -4.55 -13.55
C THR A 198 3.90 -3.31 -12.94
N GLU A 199 3.11 -2.36 -12.42
CA GLU A 199 3.61 -1.15 -11.74
C GLU A 199 4.37 -1.43 -10.42
N PHE A 200 4.12 -2.59 -9.80
CA PHE A 200 4.74 -2.98 -8.52
C PHE A 200 6.05 -3.75 -8.73
N THR A 201 6.44 -3.96 -10.00
CA THR A 201 7.63 -4.70 -10.42
C THR A 201 8.47 -3.86 -11.40
N GLY A 202 9.75 -4.20 -11.57
CA GLY A 202 10.62 -3.52 -12.52
C GLY A 202 11.39 -2.31 -11.94
N PRO A 203 12.05 -1.53 -12.81
CA PRO A 203 12.97 -0.48 -12.40
C PRO A 203 12.29 0.67 -11.63
N PHE A 204 13.07 1.39 -10.81
CA PHE A 204 12.61 2.61 -10.17
C PHE A 204 12.54 3.75 -11.20
N ALA A 205 11.35 4.35 -11.33
CA ALA A 205 11.15 5.50 -12.23
C ALA A 205 11.88 6.76 -11.79
N ALA A 206 12.19 6.87 -10.49
CA ALA A 206 12.91 7.99 -9.92
C ALA A 206 13.83 7.54 -8.78
N ARG A 207 14.92 8.28 -8.57
CA ARG A 207 15.93 7.97 -7.55
C ARG A 207 15.38 7.97 -6.13
N TYR A 208 14.47 8.89 -5.82
CA TYR A 208 13.90 8.99 -4.47
C TYR A 208 13.10 7.74 -4.10
N LEU A 209 12.46 7.06 -5.06
CA LEU A 209 11.74 5.80 -4.82
C LEU A 209 12.68 4.67 -4.36
N ALA A 210 13.90 4.62 -4.89
CA ALA A 210 14.91 3.66 -4.42
C ALA A 210 15.35 3.97 -2.98
N GLN A 211 15.44 5.25 -2.62
CA GLN A 211 15.76 5.67 -1.25
C GLN A 211 14.63 5.32 -0.28
N GLU A 212 13.38 5.50 -0.69
CA GLU A 212 12.21 5.12 0.09
C GLU A 212 12.13 3.61 0.31
N ALA A 213 12.43 2.79 -0.71
CA ALA A 213 12.51 1.34 -0.56
C ALA A 213 13.59 0.91 0.45
N ILE A 214 14.78 1.53 0.41
CA ILE A 214 15.84 1.27 1.41
C ILE A 214 15.43 1.76 2.79
N ALA A 215 14.73 2.89 2.89
CA ALA A 215 14.19 3.37 4.15
C ALA A 215 13.14 2.41 4.73
N ALA A 216 12.30 1.78 3.89
CA ALA A 216 11.36 0.74 4.31
C ALA A 216 12.07 -0.50 4.87
N VAL A 217 13.15 -0.95 4.23
CA VAL A 217 14.01 -2.03 4.76
C VAL A 217 14.57 -1.67 6.13
N ARG A 218 15.05 -0.43 6.32
CA ARG A 218 15.55 0.02 7.64
C ARG A 218 14.46 0.07 8.71
N ARG A 219 13.26 0.53 8.37
CA ARG A 219 12.12 0.53 9.30
C ARG A 219 11.73 -0.89 9.69
N ALA A 220 11.64 -1.81 8.73
CA ALA A 220 11.38 -3.23 9.01
C ALA A 220 12.47 -3.85 9.91
N HIS A 221 13.75 -3.46 9.73
CA HIS A 221 14.82 -3.87 10.62
C HIS A 221 14.67 -3.30 12.04
N HIS A 222 14.19 -2.06 12.17
CA HIS A 222 13.89 -1.44 13.46
C HIS A 222 12.76 -2.19 14.18
N ASP A 223 11.64 -2.45 13.51
CA ASP A 223 10.50 -3.22 14.06
C ASP A 223 10.92 -4.61 14.52
N LEU A 224 11.76 -5.28 13.73
CA LEU A 224 12.31 -6.59 14.08
C LEU A 224 13.19 -6.50 15.33
N THR A 225 14.02 -5.46 15.43
CA THR A 225 14.89 -5.22 16.59
C THR A 225 14.07 -4.93 17.84
N ASP A 226 13.00 -4.16 17.72
CA ASP A 226 12.06 -3.86 18.80
C ASP A 226 11.32 -5.13 19.25
N SER A 227 10.80 -5.92 18.30
CA SER A 227 10.16 -7.22 18.57
C SER A 227 11.13 -8.20 19.23
N ALA A 228 12.42 -8.15 18.87
CA ALA A 228 13.44 -9.01 19.46
C ALA A 228 13.74 -8.71 20.95
N ARG A 229 13.27 -7.57 21.49
CA ARG A 229 13.49 -7.21 22.91
C ARG A 229 12.71 -8.08 23.88
N SER A 230 11.58 -8.66 23.45
CA SER A 230 10.73 -9.50 24.31
C SER A 230 11.06 -11.00 24.22
N LEU A 231 12.03 -11.38 23.39
CA LEU A 231 12.45 -12.76 23.19
C LEU A 231 13.40 -13.28 24.28
N ASN A 232 13.44 -14.59 24.43
CA ASN A 232 14.49 -15.28 25.18
C ASN A 232 15.71 -15.42 24.27
N ARG A 233 16.80 -14.71 24.60
CA ARG A 233 18.00 -14.68 23.77
C ARG A 233 18.87 -15.91 23.97
N SER A 234 18.97 -16.76 22.95
CA SER A 234 20.02 -17.76 22.83
C SER A 234 21.30 -17.14 22.25
N ALA A 235 22.45 -17.83 22.40
CA ALA A 235 23.71 -17.41 21.78
C ALA A 235 23.63 -17.39 20.24
N GLU A 236 22.89 -18.34 19.67
CA GLU A 236 22.61 -18.45 18.24
C GLU A 236 21.81 -17.26 17.73
N LEU A 237 20.65 -16.97 18.35
CA LEU A 237 19.81 -15.83 17.98
C LEU A 237 20.57 -14.50 18.13
N THR A 238 21.35 -14.35 19.20
CA THR A 238 22.18 -13.15 19.42
C THR A 238 23.21 -12.96 18.30
N THR A 239 23.80 -14.05 17.81
CA THR A 239 24.76 -14.01 16.70
C THR A 239 24.07 -13.70 15.38
N ALA A 240 22.94 -14.34 15.10
CA ALA A 240 22.15 -14.09 13.89
C ALA A 240 21.66 -12.64 13.80
N LEU A 241 21.13 -12.08 14.91
CA LEU A 241 20.73 -10.67 14.99
C LEU A 241 21.91 -9.70 14.76
N ARG A 242 23.11 -10.05 15.22
CA ARG A 242 24.33 -9.25 14.98
C ARG A 242 24.72 -9.25 13.51
N THR A 243 24.69 -10.41 12.86
CA THR A 243 24.95 -10.55 11.42
C THR A 243 23.95 -9.74 10.60
N LEU A 244 22.67 -9.82 10.95
CA LEU A 244 21.63 -9.03 10.30
C LEU A 244 21.84 -7.52 10.48
N ALA A 245 22.13 -7.07 11.71
CA ALA A 245 22.43 -5.67 11.97
C ALA A 245 23.63 -5.17 11.16
N GLN A 246 24.68 -6.00 11.02
CA GLN A 246 25.83 -5.68 10.18
C GLN A 246 25.45 -5.53 8.71
N ALA A 247 24.64 -6.46 8.17
CA ALA A 247 24.16 -6.36 6.79
C ALA A 247 23.33 -5.08 6.56
N CYS A 248 22.40 -4.76 7.46
CA CYS A 248 21.59 -3.54 7.38
C CYS A 248 22.43 -2.25 7.49
N ASN A 249 23.49 -2.24 8.30
CA ASN A 249 24.39 -1.09 8.44
C ASN A 249 25.19 -0.78 7.18
N HIS A 250 25.35 -1.74 6.27
CA HIS A 250 26.01 -1.52 4.98
C HIS A 250 25.11 -0.84 3.94
N LEU A 251 23.79 -0.78 4.15
CA LEU A 251 22.88 -0.13 3.22
C LEU A 251 23.17 1.38 3.13
N PRO A 252 23.16 1.99 1.93
CA PRO A 252 23.54 3.37 1.73
C PRO A 252 22.43 4.33 2.21
N TRP A 253 22.81 5.43 2.85
CA TRP A 253 21.84 6.46 3.30
C TRP A 253 21.40 7.38 2.16
N ARG A 254 22.28 7.59 1.17
CA ARG A 254 22.08 8.44 0.00
C ARG A 254 22.71 7.79 -1.23
N ASP A 255 22.45 8.35 -2.41
CA ASP A 255 23.05 7.95 -3.68
C ASP A 255 22.74 6.53 -4.20
N ALA A 256 21.78 5.83 -3.59
CA ALA A 256 21.20 4.64 -4.22
C ALA A 256 20.57 5.00 -5.59
N ALA A 257 20.70 4.10 -6.55
CA ALA A 257 20.18 4.27 -7.91
C ALA A 257 20.72 5.49 -8.69
N ARG A 258 21.91 6.00 -8.35
CA ARG A 258 22.53 7.11 -9.10
C ARG A 258 23.16 6.64 -10.40
N THR A 259 23.87 5.52 -10.35
CA THR A 259 24.56 4.85 -11.46
C THR A 259 24.27 3.35 -11.44
N ALA A 260 24.48 2.65 -12.57
CA ALA A 260 24.33 1.20 -12.62
C ALA A 260 25.19 0.47 -11.57
N ASP A 261 26.42 0.93 -11.34
CA ASP A 261 27.32 0.34 -10.33
C ASP A 261 26.82 0.56 -8.90
N SER A 262 26.29 1.76 -8.61
CA SER A 262 25.67 2.04 -7.31
C SER A 262 24.44 1.16 -7.06
N CYS A 263 23.64 0.88 -8.11
CA CYS A 263 22.54 -0.07 -8.03
C CYS A 263 23.07 -1.45 -7.68
N GLN A 264 24.07 -1.96 -8.40
CA GLN A 264 24.61 -3.32 -8.18
C GLN A 264 25.23 -3.52 -6.80
N THR A 265 25.95 -2.51 -6.30
CA THR A 265 26.50 -2.54 -4.94
C THR A 265 25.36 -2.61 -3.92
N THR A 266 24.34 -1.78 -4.09
CA THR A 266 23.18 -1.75 -3.19
C THR A 266 22.35 -3.04 -3.28
N THR A 267 22.15 -3.60 -4.48
CA THR A 267 21.52 -4.91 -4.70
C THR A 267 22.25 -6.00 -3.92
N SER A 268 23.58 -6.05 -3.99
CA SER A 268 24.37 -7.04 -3.24
C SER A 268 24.21 -6.90 -1.72
N GLN A 269 24.17 -5.67 -1.22
CA GLN A 269 23.95 -5.40 0.21
C GLN A 269 22.53 -5.78 0.66
N LEU A 270 21.51 -5.48 -0.14
CA LEU A 270 20.13 -5.88 0.12
C LEU A 270 19.96 -7.40 0.07
N ARG A 271 20.62 -8.09 -0.86
CA ARG A 271 20.66 -9.55 -0.89
C ARG A 271 21.29 -10.14 0.38
N ALA A 272 22.36 -9.52 0.89
CA ALA A 272 22.95 -9.93 2.16
C ALA A 272 21.98 -9.71 3.34
N THR A 273 21.23 -8.61 3.37
CA THR A 273 20.16 -8.38 4.36
C THR A 273 19.05 -9.43 4.25
N HIS A 274 18.59 -9.72 3.04
CA HIS A 274 17.60 -10.76 2.77
C HIS A 274 18.07 -12.13 3.29
N THR A 275 19.26 -12.58 2.91
CA THR A 275 19.83 -13.85 3.38
C THR A 275 20.01 -13.88 4.90
N ALA A 276 20.45 -12.78 5.52
CA ALA A 276 20.62 -12.73 6.97
C ALA A 276 19.27 -12.75 7.73
N ALA A 277 18.21 -12.16 7.17
CA ALA A 277 16.88 -12.18 7.75
C ALA A 277 16.24 -13.57 7.63
N ASP A 278 16.38 -14.24 6.49
CA ASP A 278 15.89 -15.62 6.27
C ASP A 278 16.62 -16.65 7.14
N ALA A 279 17.88 -16.39 7.48
CA ALA A 279 18.67 -17.26 8.35
C ALA A 279 18.37 -17.09 9.85
N LEU A 280 17.41 -16.22 10.23
CA LEU A 280 17.07 -16.05 11.64
C LEU A 280 16.43 -17.34 12.20
N PRO A 281 16.95 -17.87 13.33
CA PRO A 281 16.38 -19.06 13.94
C PRO A 281 15.02 -18.74 14.56
N THR A 282 14.17 -19.76 14.66
CA THR A 282 12.94 -19.66 15.45
C THR A 282 13.29 -19.32 16.89
N ALA A 283 12.56 -18.35 17.46
CA ALA A 283 12.79 -17.87 18.81
C ALA A 283 11.67 -18.32 19.75
N THR A 284 12.00 -18.46 21.03
CA THR A 284 10.99 -18.53 22.10
C THR A 284 10.84 -17.15 22.72
N ALA A 285 9.63 -16.81 23.12
CA ALA A 285 9.33 -15.50 23.69
C ALA A 285 8.79 -15.59 25.11
N ARG A 286 8.86 -14.47 25.83
CA ARG A 286 8.35 -14.36 27.20
C ARG A 286 6.83 -14.24 27.24
N ARG A 287 6.21 -13.67 26.21
CA ARG A 287 4.76 -13.50 26.09
C ARG A 287 4.22 -14.29 24.90
N PRO A 288 2.95 -14.76 24.98
CA PRO A 288 2.26 -15.34 23.84
C PRO A 288 2.23 -14.35 22.66
N GLY A 289 2.47 -14.84 21.45
CA GLY A 289 2.40 -14.03 20.22
C GLY A 289 3.70 -13.30 19.82
N ASP A 290 4.57 -12.96 20.78
CA ASP A 290 5.81 -12.20 20.50
C ASP A 290 6.78 -12.95 19.57
N ALA A 291 6.90 -14.28 19.72
CA ALA A 291 7.72 -15.10 18.82
C ALA A 291 7.15 -15.12 17.40
N HIS A 292 5.83 -15.12 17.26
CA HIS A 292 5.17 -15.06 15.95
C HIS A 292 5.37 -13.69 15.31
N LEU A 293 5.18 -12.61 16.05
CA LEU A 293 5.42 -11.25 15.57
C LEU A 293 6.87 -11.07 15.11
N PHE A 294 7.85 -11.58 15.86
CA PHE A 294 9.24 -11.55 15.46
C PHE A 294 9.48 -12.24 14.11
N MET A 295 8.92 -13.43 13.90
CA MET A 295 9.06 -14.15 12.62
C MET A 295 8.32 -13.45 11.47
N VAL A 296 7.19 -12.80 11.74
CA VAL A 296 6.49 -11.95 10.76
C VAL A 296 7.37 -10.78 10.36
N CYS A 297 7.95 -10.03 11.31
CA CYS A 297 8.87 -8.94 11.01
C CYS A 297 10.13 -9.40 10.27
N ALA A 298 10.66 -10.59 10.58
CA ALA A 298 11.81 -11.17 9.88
C ALA A 298 11.48 -11.46 8.41
N THR A 299 10.32 -12.07 8.18
CA THR A 299 9.79 -12.34 6.83
C THR A 299 9.55 -11.04 6.06
N GLU A 300 8.95 -10.01 6.69
CA GLU A 300 8.74 -8.70 6.06
C GLU A 300 10.06 -8.04 5.64
N LEU A 301 11.05 -8.02 6.54
CA LEU A 301 12.37 -7.47 6.23
C LEU A 301 13.03 -8.20 5.06
N SER A 302 12.97 -9.54 5.08
CA SER A 302 13.51 -10.38 4.02
C SER A 302 12.88 -10.06 2.66
N LEU A 303 11.55 -10.03 2.60
CA LEU A 303 10.81 -9.77 1.36
C LEU A 303 11.00 -8.34 0.85
N LEU A 304 11.04 -7.34 1.74
CA LEU A 304 11.33 -5.95 1.35
C LEU A 304 12.74 -5.81 0.78
N ALA A 305 13.73 -6.49 1.39
CA ALA A 305 15.10 -6.46 0.91
C ALA A 305 15.24 -7.15 -0.46
N ALA A 306 14.58 -8.29 -0.66
CA ALA A 306 14.54 -8.99 -1.95
C ALA A 306 13.87 -8.13 -3.04
N ASP A 307 12.67 -7.62 -2.80
CA ASP A 307 11.94 -6.75 -3.73
C ASP A 307 12.79 -5.53 -4.13
N ALA A 308 13.40 -4.85 -3.15
CA ALA A 308 14.24 -3.68 -3.41
C ALA A 308 15.51 -4.05 -4.20
N ALA A 309 16.11 -5.21 -3.93
CA ALA A 309 17.29 -5.69 -4.64
C ALA A 309 16.98 -5.96 -6.12
N ASP A 310 15.87 -6.63 -6.41
CA ASP A 310 15.44 -6.97 -7.77
C ASP A 310 15.08 -5.71 -8.56
N ARG A 311 14.39 -4.75 -7.94
CA ARG A 311 14.10 -3.46 -8.58
C ARG A 311 15.35 -2.65 -8.85
N LEU A 312 16.35 -2.66 -7.95
CA LEU A 312 17.64 -2.01 -8.20
C LEU A 312 18.42 -2.70 -9.32
N GLU A 313 18.34 -4.03 -9.44
CA GLU A 313 18.94 -4.77 -10.56
C GLU A 313 18.30 -4.37 -11.90
N ALA A 314 16.96 -4.33 -11.95
CA ALA A 314 16.22 -3.82 -13.10
C ALA A 314 16.58 -2.36 -13.41
N THR A 315 16.73 -1.53 -12.38
CA THR A 315 17.15 -0.11 -12.52
C THR A 315 18.57 0.00 -13.07
N ALA A 316 19.49 -0.88 -12.64
CA ALA A 316 20.85 -0.93 -13.17
C ALA A 316 20.85 -1.25 -14.67
N ALA A 317 20.01 -2.19 -15.10
CA ALA A 317 19.82 -2.53 -16.50
C ALA A 317 19.27 -1.33 -17.31
N ALA A 318 18.22 -0.68 -16.83
CA ALA A 318 17.65 0.51 -17.49
C ALA A 318 18.65 1.69 -17.55
N LEU A 319 19.48 1.88 -16.53
CA LEU A 319 20.53 2.91 -16.53
C LEU A 319 21.63 2.65 -17.58
N ARG A 320 21.93 1.38 -17.89
CA ARG A 320 22.87 1.05 -18.98
C ARG A 320 22.27 1.34 -20.35
N ASP A 321 20.96 1.14 -20.49
CA ASP A 321 20.25 1.47 -21.73
C ASP A 321 20.07 2.98 -21.93
N ALA A 322 19.95 3.75 -20.84
CA ALA A 322 19.75 5.20 -20.88
C ALA A 322 20.81 5.94 -21.72
N GLY A 323 22.07 5.53 -21.68
CA GLY A 323 23.13 6.17 -22.48
C GLY A 323 22.84 6.21 -24.00
N ARG A 324 22.02 5.28 -24.51
CA ARG A 324 21.60 5.21 -25.92
C ARG A 324 20.15 5.61 -26.15
N LEU A 325 19.26 5.29 -25.20
CA LEU A 325 17.80 5.44 -25.36
C LEU A 325 17.23 6.67 -24.66
N GLY A 326 18.04 7.48 -23.98
CA GLY A 326 17.65 8.75 -23.36
C GLY A 326 17.76 8.73 -21.84
N THR A 327 16.64 8.87 -21.14
CA THR A 327 16.63 8.82 -19.67
C THR A 327 15.80 7.65 -19.19
N VAL A 328 16.06 7.13 -17.98
CA VAL A 328 15.23 6.06 -17.40
C VAL A 328 13.75 6.46 -17.37
N PRO A 329 13.34 7.66 -16.91
CA PRO A 329 11.95 8.10 -17.01
C PRO A 329 11.37 8.03 -18.43
N ALA A 330 12.13 8.42 -19.46
CA ALA A 330 11.67 8.37 -20.85
C ALA A 330 11.53 6.93 -21.37
N ILE A 331 12.46 6.05 -21.02
CA ILE A 331 12.38 4.61 -21.33
C ILE A 331 11.11 4.02 -20.71
N LEU A 332 10.85 4.27 -19.43
CA LEU A 332 9.68 3.73 -18.75
C LEU A 332 8.37 4.33 -19.25
N ALA A 333 8.34 5.64 -19.53
CA ALA A 333 7.17 6.29 -20.12
C ALA A 333 6.82 5.72 -21.51
N THR A 334 7.83 5.41 -22.32
CA THR A 334 7.64 4.78 -23.64
C THR A 334 7.18 3.33 -23.49
N ALA A 335 7.84 2.56 -22.61
CA ALA A 335 7.46 1.17 -22.36
C ALA A 335 6.04 1.05 -21.79
N ALA A 336 5.59 1.99 -20.97
CA ALA A 336 4.23 2.02 -20.41
C ALA A 336 3.13 2.24 -21.46
N GLN A 337 3.46 2.78 -22.65
CA GLN A 337 2.51 2.89 -23.77
C GLN A 337 2.30 1.55 -24.49
N ALA A 338 3.14 0.56 -24.22
CA ALA A 338 3.04 -0.75 -24.83
C ALA A 338 2.18 -1.70 -23.98
N THR A 339 1.25 -2.38 -24.64
CA THR A 339 0.64 -3.60 -24.10
C THR A 339 1.60 -4.76 -24.35
N THR A 340 2.03 -5.42 -23.27
CA THR A 340 2.95 -6.56 -23.33
C THR A 340 2.23 -7.86 -23.05
N ILE A 341 2.45 -8.86 -23.89
CA ILE A 341 1.92 -10.23 -23.70
C ILE A 341 3.11 -11.16 -23.48
N LYS A 342 3.27 -11.66 -22.25
CA LYS A 342 4.30 -12.66 -21.92
C LYS A 342 3.94 -14.00 -22.56
N GLN A 343 4.90 -14.58 -23.27
CA GLN A 343 4.79 -15.91 -23.89
C GLN A 343 5.39 -16.99 -22.99
N THR A 344 5.05 -18.25 -23.26
CA THR A 344 5.50 -19.41 -22.47
C THR A 344 7.00 -19.67 -22.56
N ASP A 345 7.66 -19.22 -23.63
CA ASP A 345 9.11 -19.30 -23.84
C ASP A 345 9.89 -18.16 -23.16
N GLY A 346 9.20 -17.29 -22.42
CA GLY A 346 9.79 -16.12 -21.75
C GLY A 346 9.98 -14.91 -22.66
N SER A 347 9.60 -14.99 -23.95
CA SER A 347 9.55 -13.83 -24.83
C SER A 347 8.32 -12.96 -24.54
N ILE A 348 8.34 -11.72 -25.02
CA ILE A 348 7.29 -10.73 -24.78
C ILE A 348 6.88 -10.13 -26.11
N ALA A 349 5.62 -10.34 -26.50
CA ALA A 349 5.03 -9.65 -27.64
C ALA A 349 4.66 -8.22 -27.24
N VAL A 350 5.03 -7.25 -28.08
CA VAL A 350 4.90 -5.82 -27.80
C VAL A 350 3.89 -5.23 -28.76
N LEU A 351 2.82 -4.63 -28.22
CA LEU A 351 1.80 -3.93 -28.99
C LEU A 351 1.72 -2.48 -28.54
N VAL A 352 1.65 -1.53 -29.47
CA VAL A 352 1.41 -0.10 -29.17
C VAL A 352 0.16 0.32 -29.93
N GLN A 353 -0.82 0.89 -29.23
CA GLN A 353 -2.12 1.30 -29.80
C GLN A 353 -2.81 0.17 -30.61
N GLY A 354 -2.71 -1.08 -30.12
CA GLY A 354 -3.27 -2.26 -30.78
C GLY A 354 -2.48 -2.80 -31.97
N ARG A 355 -1.41 -2.13 -32.40
CA ARG A 355 -0.51 -2.61 -33.46
C ARG A 355 0.65 -3.40 -32.86
N HIS A 356 0.86 -4.62 -33.37
CA HIS A 356 2.03 -5.43 -33.01
C HIS A 356 3.32 -4.81 -33.59
N LEU A 357 4.25 -4.45 -32.71
CA LEU A 357 5.56 -3.90 -33.08
C LEU A 357 6.64 -4.99 -33.22
N GLY A 358 6.49 -6.10 -32.51
CA GLY A 358 7.41 -7.23 -32.56
C GLY A 358 7.50 -7.98 -31.23
N THR A 359 8.33 -9.01 -31.22
CA THR A 359 8.57 -9.84 -30.02
C THR A 359 9.99 -9.61 -29.53
N ILE A 360 10.13 -9.18 -28.27
CA ILE A 360 11.42 -9.15 -27.58
C ILE A 360 11.67 -10.49 -26.87
N ARG A 361 12.92 -10.92 -26.81
CA ARG A 361 13.33 -12.17 -26.15
C ARG A 361 14.63 -11.99 -25.39
N PRO A 362 14.81 -12.69 -24.26
CA PRO A 362 16.09 -12.72 -23.58
C PRO A 362 17.12 -13.49 -24.41
N THR A 363 18.37 -13.04 -24.36
CA THR A 363 19.54 -13.72 -24.92
C THR A 363 20.22 -14.57 -23.85
N HIS A 364 21.12 -15.47 -24.26
CA HIS A 364 21.87 -16.34 -23.34
C HIS A 364 22.72 -15.58 -22.31
N ASN A 365 23.13 -14.35 -22.62
CA ASN A 365 23.90 -13.48 -21.72
C ASN A 365 23.02 -12.48 -20.93
N GLY A 366 21.69 -12.70 -20.89
CA GLY A 366 20.75 -11.91 -20.09
C GLY A 366 20.38 -10.54 -20.67
N LEU A 367 20.74 -10.28 -21.93
CA LEU A 367 20.29 -9.08 -22.67
C LEU A 367 18.93 -9.34 -23.34
N TRP A 368 18.30 -8.31 -23.85
CA TRP A 368 17.01 -8.36 -24.54
C TRP A 368 17.17 -7.95 -26.00
N THR A 369 16.64 -8.74 -26.92
CA THR A 369 16.74 -8.47 -28.35
C THR A 369 15.42 -8.73 -29.08
N ALA A 370 15.27 -8.20 -30.28
CA ALA A 370 14.18 -8.46 -31.21
C ALA A 370 14.69 -8.39 -32.64
N ALA A 371 13.93 -8.94 -33.59
CA ALA A 371 14.34 -9.01 -35.00
C ALA A 371 14.65 -7.64 -35.63
N ALA A 372 13.92 -6.60 -35.22
CA ALA A 372 14.13 -5.23 -35.70
C ALA A 372 15.24 -4.45 -34.96
N LEU A 373 15.84 -5.04 -33.91
CA LEU A 373 16.88 -4.38 -33.13
C LEU A 373 18.27 -4.73 -33.65
N THR A 374 19.05 -3.71 -34.00
CA THR A 374 20.45 -3.86 -34.44
C THR A 374 21.41 -4.15 -33.29
N GLN A 375 21.05 -3.76 -32.06
CA GLN A 375 21.82 -4.00 -30.85
C GLN A 375 20.90 -4.48 -29.73
N PRO A 376 21.32 -5.47 -28.91
CA PRO A 376 20.57 -5.89 -27.74
C PRO A 376 20.56 -4.80 -26.65
N CYS A 377 19.52 -4.82 -25.81
CA CYS A 377 19.33 -3.92 -24.67
C CYS A 377 19.58 -4.66 -23.36
N HIS A 378 19.89 -3.96 -22.28
CA HIS A 378 20.10 -4.54 -20.96
C HIS A 378 18.79 -4.84 -20.21
N SER A 379 17.71 -4.15 -20.54
CA SER A 379 16.39 -4.28 -19.91
C SER A 379 15.28 -4.58 -20.92
N PRO A 380 14.19 -5.25 -20.51
CA PRO A 380 13.01 -5.43 -21.37
C PRO A 380 12.36 -4.09 -21.72
N GLU A 381 12.32 -3.12 -20.79
CA GLU A 381 11.81 -1.77 -21.05
C GLU A 381 12.67 -1.02 -22.07
N GLY A 382 13.99 -1.19 -22.03
CA GLY A 382 14.91 -0.70 -23.04
C GLY A 382 14.65 -1.32 -24.42
N ALA A 383 14.41 -2.63 -24.48
CA ALA A 383 14.09 -3.31 -25.74
C ALA A 383 12.74 -2.87 -26.32
N ILE A 384 11.71 -2.68 -25.48
CA ILE A 384 10.42 -2.12 -25.89
C ILE A 384 10.60 -0.69 -26.44
N THR A 385 11.33 0.15 -25.72
CA THR A 385 11.60 1.54 -26.14
C THR A 385 12.37 1.59 -27.45
N ALA A 386 13.39 0.75 -27.60
CA ALA A 386 14.15 0.66 -28.84
C ALA A 386 13.26 0.21 -30.02
N LEU A 387 12.36 -0.75 -29.82
CA LEU A 387 11.40 -1.19 -30.84
C LEU A 387 10.43 -0.07 -31.23
N ALA A 388 9.94 0.69 -30.25
CA ALA A 388 9.07 1.84 -30.49
C ALA A 388 9.79 2.91 -31.33
N HIS A 389 11.04 3.24 -31.00
CA HIS A 389 11.85 4.19 -31.79
C HIS A 389 12.11 3.70 -33.22
N THR A 390 12.31 2.40 -33.44
CA THR A 390 12.48 1.85 -34.81
C THR A 390 11.20 1.81 -35.63
N SER A 391 10.03 1.97 -35.00
CA SER A 391 8.72 1.82 -35.64
C SER A 391 7.95 3.14 -35.80
N ALA A 392 8.49 4.24 -35.28
CA ALA A 392 7.89 5.57 -35.44
C ALA A 392 8.05 6.02 -36.91
N PRO A 393 6.97 6.46 -37.59
CA PRO A 393 7.09 7.11 -38.89
C PRO A 393 7.77 8.47 -38.71
N ASP A 394 8.69 8.80 -39.62
CA ASP A 394 9.30 10.14 -39.74
C ASP A 394 8.24 11.25 -39.89
#